data_AF-A0AAQ3NGW3-F1
#
_entry.id   AF-A0AAQ3NGW3-F1
#
_cell.length_a   1.000
_cell.length_b   1.000
_cell.length_c   1.000
_cell.angle_alpha   90.00
_cell.angle_beta   90.00
_cell.angle_gamma   90.00
#
_symmetry.space_group_name_H-M   'P 1'
#
loop_
_entity.id
_entity.type
_entity.pdbx_description
1 polymer ?
#
loop_
_entity_poly.entity_id
_entity_poly.type
_entity_poly.pdbx_seq_one_letter_code
_entity_poly.pdbx_strand_id
1 'polypeptide(L)'
;MKFYKEKFLKHDNERFKAYLDDVKSGKSTIAAGALLPHQIIRSLNDEDGGDVAELQWKRVVDDLKKKGTMKSCLAVCDVSGSMDGLPLEVCVALGLLVSELCEEPWKKEFVTNMDAGWNTDFQKVFDLMLEVAVSGNLRPDQMIKRLFVFSDMEFDQASANPWETDYQAITRKFGEKGFGDVVPQIIFWNLRDSKATPVPATQKGVALLSGFSKNLLTMFLDKEGEVSPLEGMEAAISGSEYQKLVVLD
;
A
#
# COMPACT_ATOMS: atom_id res chain seq x y z
N MET A 1 14.09 -5.65 18.50
CA MET A 1 13.79 -6.76 19.44
C MET A 1 13.65 -8.14 18.79
N LYS A 2 13.78 -8.30 17.45
CA LYS A 2 13.54 -9.57 16.73
C LYS A 2 14.27 -10.80 17.31
N PHE A 3 15.54 -10.67 17.68
CA PHE A 3 16.38 -11.80 18.09
C PHE A 3 16.44 -12.08 19.61
N TYR A 4 15.81 -11.24 20.42
CA TYR A 4 15.94 -11.30 21.88
C TYR A 4 14.61 -11.46 22.61
N LYS A 5 13.49 -11.34 21.90
CA LYS A 5 12.13 -11.45 22.46
C LYS A 5 11.92 -12.76 23.22
N GLU A 6 12.20 -13.90 22.59
CA GLU A 6 12.08 -15.23 23.22
C GLU A 6 12.95 -15.36 24.47
N LYS A 7 14.16 -14.78 24.43
CA LYS A 7 15.07 -14.80 25.58
C LYS A 7 14.51 -14.01 26.76
N PHE A 8 13.89 -12.85 26.52
CA PHE A 8 13.26 -12.07 27.58
C PHE A 8 12.00 -12.77 28.13
N LEU A 9 11.17 -13.37 27.28
CA LEU A 9 10.01 -14.12 27.74
C LEU A 9 10.40 -15.34 28.60
N LYS A 10 11.50 -16.01 28.25
CA LYS A 10 11.99 -17.19 28.95
C LYS A 10 12.75 -16.87 30.23
N HIS A 11 13.52 -15.79 30.26
CA HIS A 11 14.46 -15.50 31.34
C HIS A 11 14.08 -14.30 32.22
N ASP A 12 13.17 -13.41 31.78
CA ASP A 12 12.79 -12.19 32.50
C ASP A 12 11.35 -11.73 32.17
N ASN A 13 10.40 -12.66 32.24
CA ASN A 13 9.01 -12.46 31.78
C ASN A 13 8.31 -11.28 32.49
N GLU A 14 8.46 -11.18 33.81
CA GLU A 14 7.76 -10.16 34.62
C GLU A 14 8.20 -8.73 34.25
N ARG A 15 9.51 -8.48 34.17
CA ARG A 15 10.02 -7.15 33.77
C ARG A 15 9.71 -6.87 32.32
N PHE A 16 9.73 -7.90 31.47
CA PHE A 16 9.36 -7.75 30.07
C PHE A 16 7.90 -7.31 29.90
N LYS A 17 6.96 -7.94 30.62
CA LYS A 17 5.55 -7.52 30.63
C LYS A 17 5.38 -6.09 31.14
N ALA A 18 6.03 -5.73 32.24
CA ALA A 18 5.99 -4.37 32.76
C ALA A 18 6.52 -3.34 31.73
N TYR A 19 7.60 -3.68 31.02
CA TYR A 19 8.11 -2.86 29.92
C TYR A 19 7.09 -2.71 28.78
N LEU A 20 6.38 -3.79 28.39
CA LEU A 20 5.33 -3.71 27.36
C LEU A 20 4.17 -2.82 27.81
N ASP A 21 3.79 -2.87 29.09
CA ASP A 21 2.76 -1.98 29.66
C ASP A 21 3.20 -0.51 29.69
N ASP A 22 4.49 -0.27 29.98
CA ASP A 22 5.08 1.08 29.88
C ASP A 22 5.09 1.59 28.43
N VAL A 23 5.32 0.72 27.44
CA VAL A 23 5.20 1.09 26.02
C VAL A 23 3.73 1.36 25.64
N LYS A 24 2.79 0.51 26.09
CA LYS A 24 1.34 0.70 25.88
C LYS A 24 0.83 2.02 26.47
N SER A 25 1.36 2.41 27.63
CA SER A 25 1.01 3.67 28.31
C SER A 25 1.81 4.88 27.84
N GLY A 26 2.71 4.72 26.86
CA GLY A 26 3.51 5.81 26.28
C GLY A 26 4.66 6.30 27.16
N LYS A 27 4.97 5.61 28.26
CA LYS A 27 6.12 5.91 29.13
C LYS A 27 7.45 5.45 28.53
N SER A 28 7.42 4.44 27.67
CA SER A 28 8.56 3.87 26.98
C SER A 28 8.32 3.75 25.46
N THR A 29 9.38 3.56 24.68
CA THR A 29 9.30 3.38 23.22
C THR A 29 9.94 2.07 22.77
N ILE A 30 9.31 1.40 21.79
CA ILE A 30 9.86 0.19 21.17
C ILE A 30 10.55 0.50 19.84
N ALA A 31 11.67 -0.18 19.59
CA ALA A 31 12.38 -0.07 18.32
C ALA A 31 11.69 -0.89 17.22
N ALA A 32 11.15 -0.19 16.20
CA ALA A 32 10.54 -0.79 15.01
C ALA A 32 11.23 -0.39 13.68
N GLY A 33 12.22 0.53 13.73
CA GLY A 33 12.87 1.10 12.55
C GLY A 33 13.57 0.08 11.64
N ALA A 34 14.10 -1.02 12.21
CA ALA A 34 14.80 -2.06 11.46
C ALA A 34 13.88 -3.16 10.89
N LEU A 35 12.62 -3.22 11.31
CA LEU A 35 11.69 -4.27 10.88
C LEU A 35 10.87 -3.82 9.69
N LEU A 36 10.74 -4.70 8.70
CA LEU A 36 9.82 -4.49 7.58
C LEU A 36 8.40 -4.88 8.02
N PRO A 37 7.35 -4.17 7.56
CA PRO A 37 5.95 -4.43 7.89
C PRO A 37 5.52 -5.91 7.82
N HIS A 38 5.84 -6.61 6.73
CA HIS A 38 5.54 -8.05 6.59
C HIS A 38 6.22 -8.91 7.66
N GLN A 39 7.41 -8.52 8.13
CA GLN A 39 8.10 -9.22 9.22
C GLN A 39 7.43 -9.01 10.57
N ILE A 40 6.74 -7.88 10.76
CA ILE A 40 5.96 -7.61 11.96
C ILE A 40 4.70 -8.49 11.96
N ILE A 41 4.00 -8.56 10.82
CA ILE A 41 2.80 -9.41 10.65
C ILE A 41 3.14 -10.88 10.87
N ARG A 42 4.26 -11.37 10.33
CA ARG A 42 4.71 -12.75 10.55
C ARG A 42 4.88 -13.09 12.04
N SER A 43 5.23 -12.10 12.87
CA SER A 43 5.40 -12.25 14.31
C SER A 43 4.11 -12.17 15.14
N LEU A 44 2.93 -12.04 14.51
CA LEU A 44 1.64 -12.04 15.23
C LEU A 44 1.34 -13.39 15.91
N ASN A 45 1.84 -14.49 15.35
CA ASN A 45 1.63 -15.85 15.88
C ASN A 45 2.73 -16.30 16.86
N ASP A 46 3.59 -15.38 17.31
CA ASP A 46 4.66 -15.70 18.27
C ASP A 46 4.08 -16.02 19.67
N GLU A 47 4.91 -16.62 20.54
CA GLU A 47 4.52 -17.07 21.90
C GLU A 47 3.99 -15.97 22.84
N ASP A 48 4.17 -14.69 22.52
CA ASP A 48 3.61 -13.55 23.27
C ASP A 48 2.16 -13.22 22.87
N GLY A 49 1.56 -13.98 21.96
CA GLY A 49 0.22 -13.70 21.44
C GLY A 49 0.15 -12.44 20.56
N GLY A 50 1.29 -12.00 20.00
CA GLY A 50 1.35 -10.88 19.06
C GLY A 50 1.49 -9.50 19.70
N ASP A 51 1.55 -9.38 21.02
CA ASP A 51 1.62 -8.11 21.76
C ASP A 51 2.80 -7.22 21.31
N VAL A 52 3.98 -7.81 21.12
CA VAL A 52 5.16 -7.07 20.62
C VAL A 52 4.96 -6.64 19.17
N ALA A 53 4.33 -7.49 18.35
CA ALA A 53 4.09 -7.19 16.94
C ALA A 53 3.11 -6.02 16.79
N GLU A 54 2.02 -5.99 17.56
CA GLU A 54 1.07 -4.88 17.62
C GLU A 54 1.74 -3.55 18.00
N LEU A 55 2.58 -3.55 19.05
CA LEU A 55 3.30 -2.35 19.46
C LEU A 55 4.31 -1.88 18.41
N GLN A 56 4.98 -2.80 17.74
CA GLN A 56 5.88 -2.47 16.63
C GLN A 56 5.13 -1.94 15.41
N TRP A 57 3.98 -2.54 15.08
CA TRP A 57 3.12 -2.09 14.00
C TRP A 57 2.63 -0.67 14.25
N LYS A 58 2.06 -0.43 15.44
CA LYS A 58 1.62 0.90 15.89
C LYS A 58 2.75 1.92 15.76
N ARG A 59 3.96 1.58 16.21
CA ARG A 59 5.13 2.46 16.09
C ARG A 59 5.44 2.81 14.63
N VAL A 60 5.40 1.84 13.72
CA VAL A 60 5.64 2.06 12.28
C VAL A 60 4.57 2.98 11.68
N VAL A 61 3.30 2.71 11.97
CA VAL A 61 2.18 3.55 11.51
C VAL A 61 2.30 4.97 12.05
N ASP A 62 2.59 5.13 13.34
CA ASP A 62 2.76 6.46 13.97
C ASP A 62 3.96 7.22 13.38
N ASP A 63 5.06 6.54 13.05
CA ASP A 63 6.21 7.15 12.37
C ASP A 63 5.88 7.60 10.94
N LEU A 64 5.08 6.83 10.22
CA LEU A 64 4.63 7.19 8.87
C LEU A 64 3.63 8.34 8.91
N LYS A 65 2.68 8.33 9.85
CA LYS A 65 1.71 9.42 10.06
C LYS A 65 2.38 10.76 10.39
N LYS A 66 3.53 10.74 11.07
CA LYS A 66 4.34 11.96 11.31
C LYS A 66 4.96 12.53 10.04
N LYS A 67 5.16 11.70 9.00
CA LYS A 67 5.69 12.12 7.70
C LYS A 67 4.60 12.58 6.72
N GLY A 68 3.34 12.28 7.02
CA GLY A 68 2.19 12.63 6.19
C GLY A 68 1.11 11.56 6.21
N THR A 69 0.01 11.84 5.53
CA THR A 69 -1.11 10.91 5.35
C THR A 69 -1.34 10.62 3.87
N MET A 70 -2.15 9.60 3.60
CA MET A 70 -2.63 9.32 2.25
C MET A 70 -4.05 9.83 2.10
N LYS A 71 -4.29 10.70 1.12
CA LYS A 71 -5.63 11.23 0.86
C LYS A 71 -6.37 10.33 -0.13
N SER A 72 -7.48 9.77 0.32
CA SER A 72 -8.44 9.01 -0.49
C SER A 72 -7.78 7.90 -1.33
N CYS A 73 -7.13 6.97 -0.66
CA CYS A 73 -6.48 5.82 -1.28
C CYS A 73 -7.24 4.53 -0.98
N LEU A 74 -7.32 3.63 -1.95
CA LEU A 74 -7.84 2.28 -1.76
C LEU A 74 -6.76 1.26 -2.14
N ALA A 75 -6.65 0.18 -1.37
CA ALA A 75 -5.77 -0.93 -1.68
C ALA A 75 -6.57 -2.15 -2.13
N VAL A 76 -6.10 -2.75 -3.21
CA VAL A 76 -6.54 -4.03 -3.76
C VAL A 76 -5.38 -5.00 -3.61
N CYS A 77 -5.62 -6.07 -2.85
CA CYS A 77 -4.60 -7.06 -2.52
C CYS A 77 -4.91 -8.39 -3.21
N ASP A 78 -4.00 -8.83 -4.07
CA ASP A 78 -4.03 -10.17 -4.65
C ASP A 78 -3.58 -11.19 -3.59
N VAL A 79 -4.46 -12.17 -3.32
CA VAL A 79 -4.24 -13.26 -2.36
C VAL A 79 -4.27 -14.63 -3.03
N SER A 80 -4.09 -14.67 -4.34
CA SER A 80 -4.09 -15.89 -5.13
C SER A 80 -2.93 -16.84 -4.79
N GLY A 81 -3.01 -18.07 -5.27
CA GLY A 81 -1.98 -19.08 -5.01
C GLY A 81 -0.59 -18.70 -5.52
N SER A 82 -0.48 -17.88 -6.58
CA SER A 82 0.81 -17.38 -7.07
C SER A 82 1.44 -16.34 -6.14
N MET A 83 0.65 -15.73 -5.24
CA MET A 83 1.15 -14.83 -4.20
C MET A 83 1.71 -15.58 -2.99
N ASP A 84 1.60 -16.90 -2.91
CA ASP A 84 1.99 -17.68 -1.72
C ASP A 84 3.43 -17.40 -1.23
N GLY A 85 3.56 -17.39 0.11
CA GLY A 85 4.79 -17.08 0.83
C GLY A 85 5.01 -15.57 1.06
N LEU A 86 6.23 -15.11 0.82
CA LEU A 86 6.64 -13.72 1.11
C LEU A 86 5.81 -12.66 0.35
N PRO A 87 5.44 -12.84 -0.93
CA PRO A 87 4.65 -11.85 -1.65
C PRO A 87 3.28 -11.60 -1.00
N LEU A 88 2.58 -12.65 -0.55
CA LEU A 88 1.31 -12.54 0.18
C LEU A 88 1.47 -11.77 1.48
N GLU A 89 2.50 -12.07 2.28
CA GLU A 89 2.77 -11.33 3.52
C GLU A 89 3.06 -9.85 3.27
N VAL A 90 3.80 -9.53 2.20
CA VAL A 90 4.06 -8.15 1.78
C VAL A 90 2.79 -7.47 1.29
N CYS A 91 1.97 -8.18 0.51
CA CYS A 91 0.69 -7.70 -0.03
C CYS A 91 -0.25 -7.28 1.10
N VAL A 92 -0.48 -8.17 2.07
CA VAL A 92 -1.32 -7.90 3.24
C VAL A 92 -0.76 -6.76 4.08
N ALA A 93 0.56 -6.72 4.31
CA ALA A 93 1.18 -5.64 5.07
C ALA A 93 1.03 -4.28 4.40
N LEU A 94 1.17 -4.22 3.07
CA LEU A 94 0.99 -3.01 2.30
C LEU A 94 -0.47 -2.56 2.30
N GLY A 95 -1.42 -3.48 2.10
CA GLY A 95 -2.85 -3.18 2.18
C GLY A 95 -3.25 -2.57 3.51
N LEU A 96 -2.81 -3.18 4.62
CA LEU A 96 -3.05 -2.65 5.97
C LEU A 96 -2.40 -1.28 6.19
N LEU A 97 -1.18 -1.06 5.70
CA LEU A 97 -0.53 0.24 5.81
C LEU A 97 -1.26 1.34 5.03
N VAL A 98 -1.67 1.07 3.80
CA VAL A 98 -2.46 2.03 3.01
C VAL A 98 -3.75 2.37 3.75
N SER A 99 -4.44 1.36 4.29
CA SER A 99 -5.70 1.55 5.01
C SER A 99 -5.55 2.33 6.32
N GLU A 100 -4.45 2.13 7.06
CA GLU A 100 -4.14 2.85 8.30
C GLU A 100 -3.66 4.28 8.08
N LEU A 101 -3.02 4.55 6.93
CA LEU A 101 -2.51 5.87 6.53
C LEU A 101 -3.55 6.67 5.76
N CYS A 102 -4.60 6.03 5.26
CA CYS A 102 -5.69 6.70 4.56
C CYS A 102 -6.56 7.51 5.52
N GLU A 103 -6.96 8.69 5.08
CA GLU A 103 -7.95 9.52 5.77
C GLU A 103 -9.39 9.02 5.51
N GLU A 104 -10.31 9.43 6.38
CA GLU A 104 -11.75 9.21 6.20
C GLU A 104 -12.26 9.83 4.88
N PRO A 105 -13.28 9.27 4.22
CA PRO A 105 -14.14 8.16 4.65
C PRO A 105 -13.62 6.75 4.28
N TRP A 106 -12.45 6.64 3.66
CA TRP A 106 -11.93 5.38 3.11
C TRP A 106 -10.98 4.64 4.05
N LYS A 107 -10.91 5.09 5.30
CA LYS A 107 -10.04 4.49 6.32
C LYS A 107 -10.57 3.10 6.70
N LYS A 108 -9.67 2.12 6.82
CA LYS A 108 -9.97 0.69 7.14
C LYS A 108 -10.66 -0.11 6.04
N GLU A 109 -10.88 0.46 4.86
CA GLU A 109 -11.38 -0.28 3.70
C GLU A 109 -10.20 -0.78 2.86
N PHE A 110 -10.14 -2.08 2.57
CA PHE A 110 -9.28 -2.67 1.55
C PHE A 110 -9.88 -3.99 1.06
N VAL A 111 -9.69 -4.29 -0.22
CA VAL A 111 -10.33 -5.45 -0.87
C VAL A 111 -9.35 -6.62 -0.86
N THR A 112 -9.67 -7.69 -0.13
CA THR A 112 -8.81 -8.88 0.04
C THR A 112 -9.24 -10.10 -0.75
N ASN A 113 -10.47 -10.15 -1.26
CA ASN A 113 -10.97 -11.27 -2.05
C ASN A 113 -11.15 -10.83 -3.50
N MET A 114 -10.07 -10.92 -4.27
CA MET A 114 -10.19 -11.10 -5.71
C MET A 114 -9.89 -12.57 -5.98
N ASP A 115 -10.92 -13.36 -6.25
CA ASP A 115 -10.73 -14.68 -6.84
C ASP A 115 -9.90 -14.47 -8.11
N ALA A 116 -8.72 -15.09 -8.18
CA ALA A 116 -7.87 -15.13 -9.39
C ALA A 116 -8.48 -16.06 -10.46
N GLY A 117 -9.80 -16.00 -10.60
CA GLY A 117 -10.57 -16.58 -11.68
C GLY A 117 -10.79 -15.53 -12.74
N TRP A 118 -9.81 -15.36 -13.63
CA TRP A 118 -9.95 -14.89 -15.02
C TRP A 118 -10.75 -13.58 -15.20
N ASN A 119 -10.03 -12.51 -15.54
CA ASN A 119 -10.45 -11.11 -15.63
C ASN A 119 -10.57 -10.46 -14.23
N THR A 120 -9.46 -9.88 -13.74
CA THR A 120 -9.50 -8.90 -12.65
C THR A 120 -10.39 -7.76 -13.12
N ASP A 121 -11.66 -7.78 -12.72
CA ASP A 121 -12.68 -6.92 -13.27
C ASP A 121 -12.53 -5.52 -12.67
N PHE A 122 -11.52 -4.78 -13.13
CA PHE A 122 -11.31 -3.40 -12.75
C PHE A 122 -12.60 -2.60 -13.01
N GLN A 123 -13.35 -2.92 -14.08
CA GLN A 123 -14.66 -2.32 -14.32
C GLN A 123 -15.59 -2.49 -13.10
N LYS A 124 -15.69 -3.68 -12.50
CA LYS A 124 -16.45 -3.89 -11.25
C LYS A 124 -15.90 -3.11 -10.06
N VAL A 125 -14.57 -3.00 -9.90
CA VAL A 125 -13.98 -2.20 -8.82
C VAL A 125 -14.39 -0.74 -8.97
N PHE A 126 -14.28 -0.18 -10.19
CA PHE A 126 -14.71 1.18 -10.50
C PHE A 126 -16.23 1.37 -10.41
N ASP A 127 -17.02 0.37 -10.80
CA ASP A 127 -18.48 0.39 -10.66
C ASP A 127 -18.90 0.41 -9.19
N LEU A 128 -18.28 -0.42 -8.34
CA LEU A 128 -18.51 -0.43 -6.90
C LEU A 128 -18.08 0.89 -6.24
N MET A 129 -16.93 1.45 -6.65
CA MET A 129 -16.49 2.77 -6.17
C MET A 129 -17.52 3.85 -6.51
N LEU A 130 -18.05 3.85 -7.73
CA LEU A 130 -19.11 4.78 -8.15
C LEU A 130 -20.43 4.53 -7.41
N GLU A 131 -20.81 3.28 -7.18
CA GLU A 131 -22.02 2.91 -6.43
C GLU A 131 -21.96 3.43 -5.00
N VAL A 132 -20.83 3.20 -4.30
CA VAL A 132 -20.60 3.71 -2.94
C VAL A 132 -20.61 5.24 -2.95
N ALA A 133 -19.99 5.87 -3.94
CA ALA A 133 -19.95 7.33 -4.06
C ALA A 133 -21.35 7.95 -4.24
N VAL A 134 -22.16 7.38 -5.13
CA VAL A 134 -23.52 7.84 -5.40
C VAL A 134 -24.42 7.56 -4.19
N SER A 135 -24.36 6.36 -3.62
CA SER A 135 -25.19 5.97 -2.47
C SER A 135 -24.84 6.73 -1.20
N GLY A 136 -23.55 7.03 -1.01
CA GLY A 136 -23.04 7.85 0.10
C GLY A 136 -23.12 9.37 -0.15
N ASN A 137 -23.62 9.80 -1.31
CA ASN A 137 -23.66 11.21 -1.74
C ASN A 137 -22.31 11.93 -1.54
N LEU A 138 -21.23 11.26 -1.95
CA LEU A 138 -19.87 11.77 -1.80
C LEU A 138 -19.63 12.95 -2.74
N ARG A 139 -18.90 13.95 -2.23
CA ARG A 139 -18.39 15.04 -3.06
C ARG A 139 -17.12 14.61 -3.81
N PRO A 140 -16.76 15.25 -4.94
CA PRO A 140 -15.53 14.93 -5.66
C PRO A 140 -14.25 14.98 -4.80
N ASP A 141 -14.16 15.86 -3.80
CA ASP A 141 -13.02 15.93 -2.87
C ASP A 141 -12.90 14.70 -1.97
N GLN A 142 -14.00 13.97 -1.78
CA GLN A 142 -14.08 12.76 -0.97
C GLN A 142 -13.89 11.48 -1.78
N MET A 143 -13.81 11.57 -3.12
CA MET A 143 -13.59 10.42 -3.98
C MET A 143 -12.20 9.84 -3.81
N ILE A 144 -12.08 8.53 -4.04
CA ILE A 144 -10.80 7.84 -4.15
C ILE A 144 -10.00 8.49 -5.28
N LYS A 145 -8.76 8.87 -5.00
CA LYS A 145 -7.84 9.49 -5.96
C LYS A 145 -6.78 8.51 -6.43
N ARG A 146 -6.46 7.49 -5.63
CA ARG A 146 -5.51 6.43 -5.99
C ARG A 146 -5.99 5.05 -5.61
N LEU A 147 -5.81 4.11 -6.53
CA LEU A 147 -6.06 2.69 -6.35
C LEU A 147 -4.72 1.95 -6.41
N PHE A 148 -4.26 1.41 -5.28
CA PHE A 148 -3.09 0.54 -5.23
C PHE A 148 -3.50 -0.90 -5.56
N VAL A 149 -2.80 -1.53 -6.49
CA VAL A 149 -3.00 -2.92 -6.87
C VAL A 149 -1.72 -3.69 -6.55
N PHE A 150 -1.75 -4.46 -5.48
CA PHE A 150 -0.62 -5.27 -5.02
C PHE A 150 -0.77 -6.70 -5.57
N SER A 151 0.12 -7.12 -6.46
CA SER A 151 0.06 -8.43 -7.13
C SER A 151 1.44 -8.81 -7.69
N ASP A 152 1.59 -10.01 -8.22
CA ASP A 152 2.77 -10.47 -8.96
C ASP A 152 2.77 -10.06 -10.45
N MET A 153 1.79 -9.24 -10.84
CA MET A 153 1.59 -8.74 -12.20
C MET A 153 1.40 -9.85 -13.26
N GLU A 154 1.02 -11.07 -12.88
CA GLU A 154 0.50 -12.11 -13.80
C GLU A 154 -0.94 -11.78 -14.26
N PHE A 155 -1.17 -10.50 -14.57
CA PHE A 155 -2.40 -9.94 -15.11
C PHE A 155 -2.42 -9.98 -16.64
N ASP A 156 -1.55 -10.74 -17.29
CA ASP A 156 -1.51 -10.93 -18.74
C ASP A 156 -2.84 -11.47 -19.32
N GLN A 157 -3.75 -11.94 -18.45
CA GLN A 157 -5.14 -12.29 -18.75
C GLN A 157 -6.22 -11.40 -18.09
N ALA A 158 -5.88 -10.25 -17.50
CA ALA A 158 -6.80 -9.48 -16.67
C ALA A 158 -7.82 -8.61 -17.43
N SER A 159 -7.59 -8.37 -18.73
CA SER A 159 -8.58 -7.75 -19.60
C SER A 159 -8.57 -8.43 -20.97
N ALA A 160 -9.75 -8.83 -21.46
CA ALA A 160 -9.94 -9.22 -22.86
C ALA A 160 -9.76 -8.05 -23.84
N ASN A 161 -9.62 -6.82 -23.33
CA ASN A 161 -9.51 -5.59 -24.11
C ASN A 161 -8.18 -4.86 -23.84
N PRO A 162 -7.72 -4.02 -24.78
CA PRO A 162 -6.63 -3.08 -24.50
C PRO A 162 -7.00 -2.13 -23.36
N TRP A 163 -6.06 -1.87 -22.45
CA TRP A 163 -6.25 -0.96 -21.31
C TRP A 163 -6.78 0.42 -21.70
N GLU A 164 -6.37 0.96 -22.84
CA GLU A 164 -6.87 2.25 -23.32
C GLU A 164 -8.40 2.27 -23.44
N THR A 165 -9.00 1.17 -23.92
CA THR A 165 -10.45 1.01 -24.01
C THR A 165 -11.09 0.94 -22.64
N ASP A 166 -10.48 0.23 -21.68
CA ASP A 166 -10.99 0.12 -20.32
C ASP A 166 -10.93 1.47 -19.58
N TYR A 167 -9.83 2.20 -19.71
CA TYR A 167 -9.67 3.52 -19.11
C TYR A 167 -10.63 4.55 -19.72
N GLN A 168 -10.86 4.50 -21.04
CA GLN A 168 -11.89 5.33 -21.69
C GLN A 168 -13.30 4.99 -21.17
N ALA A 169 -13.60 3.71 -20.94
CA ALA A 169 -14.88 3.30 -20.36
C ALA A 169 -15.04 3.78 -18.91
N ILE A 170 -13.98 3.68 -18.09
CA ILE A 170 -13.97 4.15 -16.69
C ILE A 170 -14.16 5.66 -16.64
N THR A 171 -13.38 6.42 -17.41
CA THR A 171 -13.48 7.89 -17.47
C THR A 171 -14.87 8.34 -17.91
N ARG A 172 -15.48 7.68 -18.91
CA ARG A 172 -16.87 7.93 -19.30
C ARG A 172 -17.86 7.70 -18.15
N LYS A 173 -17.79 6.55 -17.48
CA LYS A 173 -18.67 6.21 -16.35
C LYS A 173 -18.56 7.24 -15.21
N PHE A 174 -17.35 7.65 -14.88
CA PHE A 174 -17.11 8.71 -13.90
C PHE A 174 -17.71 10.05 -14.33
N GLY A 175 -17.52 10.44 -15.60
CA GLY A 175 -18.13 11.64 -16.18
C GLY A 175 -19.66 11.64 -16.09
N GLU A 176 -20.31 10.53 -16.45
CA GLU A 176 -21.77 10.37 -16.39
C GLU A 176 -22.34 10.50 -14.97
N LYS A 177 -21.53 10.21 -13.94
CA LYS A 177 -21.89 10.32 -12.53
C LYS A 177 -21.46 11.64 -11.87
N GLY A 178 -20.87 12.57 -12.62
CA GLY A 178 -20.41 13.87 -12.11
C GLY A 178 -19.02 13.85 -11.46
N PHE A 179 -18.24 12.79 -11.67
CA PHE A 179 -16.90 12.57 -11.10
C PHE A 179 -15.78 12.57 -12.15
N GLY A 180 -16.02 13.15 -13.34
CA GLY A 180 -15.08 13.11 -14.47
C GLY A 180 -13.69 13.70 -14.18
N ASP A 181 -13.60 14.68 -13.27
CA ASP A 181 -12.34 15.32 -12.88
C ASP A 181 -11.58 14.57 -11.76
N VAL A 182 -12.17 13.51 -11.21
CA VAL A 182 -11.63 12.75 -10.07
C VAL A 182 -11.57 11.25 -10.37
N VAL A 183 -11.18 10.91 -11.59
CA VAL A 183 -10.91 9.51 -11.97
C VAL A 183 -9.65 9.03 -11.24
N PRO A 184 -9.71 7.93 -10.45
CA PRO A 184 -8.56 7.46 -9.70
C PRO A 184 -7.38 7.08 -10.59
N GLN A 185 -6.16 7.45 -10.16
CA GLN A 185 -4.94 6.90 -10.72
C GLN A 185 -4.71 5.47 -10.19
N ILE A 186 -4.35 4.53 -11.04
CA ILE A 186 -4.02 3.16 -10.63
C ILE A 186 -2.51 3.02 -10.46
N ILE A 187 -2.10 2.46 -9.33
CA ILE A 187 -0.71 2.13 -9.03
C ILE A 187 -0.59 0.61 -9.02
N PHE A 188 -0.12 0.03 -10.14
CA PHE A 188 0.21 -1.40 -10.16
C PHE A 188 1.55 -1.61 -9.48
N TRP A 189 1.57 -2.47 -8.48
CA TRP A 189 2.74 -2.72 -7.66
C TRP A 189 3.08 -4.20 -7.67
N ASN A 190 4.17 -4.53 -8.38
CA ASN A 190 4.67 -5.89 -8.49
C ASN A 190 5.40 -6.31 -7.22
N LEU A 191 4.94 -7.39 -6.59
CA LEU A 191 5.53 -7.97 -5.39
C LEU A 191 6.34 -9.24 -5.67
N ARG A 192 6.38 -9.70 -6.92
CA ARG A 192 7.18 -10.84 -7.37
C ARG A 192 8.20 -10.39 -8.42
N ASP A 193 9.31 -11.11 -8.55
CA ASP A 193 10.31 -10.86 -9.59
C ASP A 193 9.82 -11.41 -10.93
N SER A 194 8.79 -10.78 -11.50
CA SER A 194 8.24 -11.11 -12.81
C SER A 194 8.54 -9.97 -13.79
N LYS A 195 8.80 -10.33 -15.06
CA LYS A 195 8.99 -9.35 -16.15
C LYS A 195 7.66 -8.86 -16.75
N ALA A 196 6.54 -9.36 -16.24
CA ALA A 196 5.21 -9.04 -16.75
C ALA A 196 4.78 -7.65 -16.28
N THR A 197 4.27 -6.84 -17.19
CA THR A 197 3.70 -5.52 -16.90
C THR A 197 2.30 -5.44 -17.53
N PRO A 198 1.25 -5.11 -16.77
CA PRO A 198 -0.12 -5.12 -17.28
C PRO A 198 -0.39 -4.04 -18.32
N VAL A 199 0.39 -2.95 -18.29
CA VAL A 199 0.29 -1.83 -19.23
C VAL A 199 1.68 -1.24 -19.54
N PRO A 200 1.85 -0.47 -20.62
CA PRO A 200 3.05 0.33 -20.84
C PRO A 200 3.24 1.36 -19.71
N ALA A 201 4.49 1.60 -19.30
CA ALA A 201 4.82 2.55 -18.23
C ALA A 201 4.42 4.02 -18.53
N THR A 202 4.18 4.35 -19.81
CA THR A 202 3.79 5.69 -20.27
C THR A 202 2.27 5.91 -20.33
N GLN A 203 1.49 4.94 -19.86
CA GLN A 203 0.05 4.97 -19.96
C GLN A 203 -0.58 5.97 -18.99
N LYS A 204 -1.48 6.83 -19.50
CA LYS A 204 -2.19 7.82 -18.69
C LYS A 204 -3.05 7.16 -17.61
N GLY A 205 -3.10 7.76 -16.42
CA GLY A 205 -3.88 7.28 -15.29
C GLY A 205 -3.31 6.04 -14.60
N VAL A 206 -2.10 5.60 -14.98
CA VAL A 206 -1.45 4.42 -14.40
C VAL A 206 0.01 4.71 -14.04
N ALA A 207 0.49 4.13 -12.95
CA ALA A 207 1.90 4.04 -12.61
C ALA A 207 2.28 2.60 -12.29
N LEU A 208 3.51 2.21 -12.63
CA LEU A 208 4.07 0.89 -12.34
C LEU A 208 5.17 1.01 -11.29
N LEU A 209 5.12 0.16 -10.28
CA LEU A 209 6.14 0.02 -9.24
C LEU A 209 6.49 -1.46 -9.04
N SER A 210 7.70 -1.73 -8.57
CA SER A 210 8.13 -3.09 -8.24
C SER A 210 8.97 -3.10 -6.97
N GLY A 211 8.92 -4.23 -6.26
CA GLY A 211 9.69 -4.48 -5.05
C GLY A 211 9.06 -3.88 -3.80
N PHE A 212 9.78 -3.85 -2.69
CA PHE A 212 9.27 -3.29 -1.44
C PHE A 212 10.36 -2.54 -0.69
N SER A 213 10.11 -1.26 -0.40
CA SER A 213 10.96 -0.45 0.48
C SER A 213 10.11 0.52 1.30
N LYS A 214 10.55 0.82 2.52
CA LYS A 214 9.89 1.82 3.38
C LYS A 214 9.81 3.20 2.73
N ASN A 215 10.77 3.53 1.85
CA ASN A 215 10.84 4.81 1.18
C ASN A 215 9.82 4.90 0.02
N LEU A 216 9.46 3.79 -0.62
CA LEU A 216 8.47 3.80 -1.71
C LEU A 216 7.10 4.27 -1.21
N LEU A 217 6.65 3.81 -0.03
CA LEU A 217 5.40 4.30 0.55
C LEU A 217 5.42 5.79 0.86
N THR A 218 6.58 6.32 1.30
CA THR A 218 6.71 7.75 1.61
C THR A 218 6.55 8.64 0.39
N MET A 219 6.74 8.12 -0.82
CA MET A 219 6.50 8.86 -2.06
C MET A 219 5.02 9.21 -2.28
N PHE A 220 4.10 8.51 -1.63
CA PHE A 220 2.65 8.72 -1.76
C PHE A 220 2.06 9.58 -0.64
N LEU A 221 2.84 9.88 0.40
CA LEU A 221 2.39 10.69 1.54
C LEU A 221 2.32 12.17 1.16
N ASP A 222 1.23 12.84 1.53
CA ASP A 222 0.93 14.26 1.26
C ASP A 222 1.05 14.67 -0.22
N LYS A 223 1.07 13.71 -1.14
CA LYS A 223 1.07 13.97 -2.58
C LYS A 223 -0.36 14.09 -3.09
N GLU A 224 -0.65 15.23 -3.72
CA GLU A 224 -1.85 15.44 -4.53
C GLU A 224 -1.48 15.36 -6.02
N GLY A 225 -2.38 14.86 -6.86
CA GLY A 225 -2.16 14.68 -8.30
C GLY A 225 -1.63 13.29 -8.70
N GLU A 226 -1.41 13.09 -9.99
CA GLU A 226 -0.80 11.85 -10.49
C GLU A 226 0.64 11.73 -9.98
N VAL A 227 1.04 10.52 -9.57
CA VAL A 227 2.42 10.21 -9.20
C VAL A 227 3.07 9.46 -10.34
N SER A 228 4.12 10.04 -10.92
CA SER A 228 4.97 9.33 -11.86
C SER A 228 6.17 8.69 -11.16
N PRO A 229 6.52 7.42 -11.45
CA PRO A 229 7.76 6.81 -10.97
C PRO A 229 9.01 7.64 -11.34
N LEU A 230 8.97 8.34 -12.49
CA LEU A 230 10.04 9.22 -12.91
C LEU A 230 10.19 10.43 -11.98
N GLU A 231 9.09 11.11 -11.65
CA GLU A 231 9.09 12.21 -10.69
C GLU A 231 9.54 11.75 -9.29
N GLY A 232 9.18 10.52 -8.93
CA GLY A 232 9.63 9.86 -7.71
C GLY A 232 11.13 9.65 -7.68
N MET A 233 11.69 9.11 -8.77
CA MET A 233 13.13 8.94 -8.95
C MET A 233 13.85 10.29 -8.94
N GLU A 234 13.36 11.26 -9.70
CA GLU A 234 13.91 12.63 -9.75
C GLU A 234 13.91 13.28 -8.38
N ALA A 235 12.81 13.19 -7.63
CA ALA A 235 12.75 13.68 -6.26
C ALA A 235 13.81 13.01 -5.36
N ALA A 236 13.98 11.69 -5.48
CA ALA A 236 14.96 10.94 -4.70
C ALA A 236 16.41 11.32 -5.03
N ILE A 237 16.73 11.61 -6.30
CA ILE A 237 18.07 11.98 -6.76
C ILE A 237 18.32 13.51 -6.82
N SER A 238 17.31 14.33 -6.49
CA SER A 238 17.44 15.80 -6.48
C SER A 238 18.23 16.35 -5.28
N GLY A 239 18.50 15.50 -4.28
CA GLY A 239 19.21 15.85 -3.06
C GLY A 239 20.63 16.34 -3.30
N SER A 240 21.13 17.23 -2.44
CA SER A 240 22.47 17.83 -2.54
C SER A 240 23.61 16.81 -2.55
N GLU A 241 23.38 15.61 -2.02
CA GLU A 241 24.30 14.48 -2.07
C GLU A 241 24.55 13.94 -3.49
N TYR A 242 23.52 13.96 -4.35
CA TYR A 242 23.58 13.44 -5.72
C TYR A 242 24.00 14.52 -6.73
N GLN A 243 23.85 15.81 -6.40
CA GLN A 243 24.30 16.92 -7.26
C GLN A 243 25.82 16.97 -7.49
N LYS A 244 26.60 16.25 -6.67
CA LYS A 244 28.06 16.15 -6.80
C LYS A 244 28.52 15.01 -7.70
N LEU A 245 27.59 14.16 -8.16
CA LEU A 245 27.91 13.05 -9.04
C LEU A 245 28.09 13.57 -10.46
N VAL A 246 29.24 13.26 -11.05
CA VAL A 246 29.56 13.58 -12.44
C VAL A 246 29.41 12.28 -13.22
N VAL A 247 28.56 12.30 -14.26
CA VAL A 247 28.51 11.20 -15.23
C VAL A 247 29.77 11.30 -16.09
N LEU A 248 30.63 10.29 -16.02
CA LEU A 248 31.77 10.14 -16.91
C LEU A 248 31.31 9.27 -18.09
N ASP A 249 31.42 9.81 -19.30
CA ASP A 249 31.14 9.13 -20.56
C ASP A 249 32.34 8.31 -21.07
#